data_AF-A0A848HWW6-F1
#
_entry.id   AF-A0A848HWW6-F1
#
_cell.length_a   1.000
_cell.length_b   1.000
_cell.length_c   1.000
_cell.angle_alpha   90.00
_cell.angle_beta   90.00
_cell.angle_gamma   90.00
#
_symmetry.space_group_name_H-M   'P 1'
#
loop_
_entity.id
_entity.type
_entity.pdbx_description
1 polymer ?
#
loop_
_entity_poly.entity_id
_entity_poly.type
_entity_poly.pdbx_seq_one_letter_code
_entity_poly.pdbx_strand_id
1 'polypeptide(L)' 'MEAMDEISALEIAQLLSGKLSAALDDFNAESVRLTRDEAVLALGIINSVVEMLEKEGAKPN' A
#
# COMPACT_ATOMS: atom_id res chain seq x y z
N MET A 1 25.08 16.28 9.86
CA MET A 1 23.67 16.65 10.09
C MET A 1 23.16 17.11 8.74
N GLU A 2 22.31 16.41 7.98
CA GLU A 2 21.50 15.21 8.15
C GLU A 2 21.40 14.57 6.75
N ALA A 3 21.89 13.35 6.58
CA ALA A 3 21.35 12.48 5.53
C ALA A 3 20.09 11.88 6.17
N MET A 4 19.01 12.65 6.15
CA MET A 4 17.70 12.12 6.55
C MET A 4 17.31 11.19 5.41
N ASP A 5 17.54 9.89 5.59
CA ASP A 5 17.15 8.83 4.64
C ASP A 5 15.68 9.05 4.26
N GLU A 6 15.45 9.56 3.05
CA GLU A 6 14.12 9.56 2.44
C GLU A 6 13.79 8.09 2.21
N ILE A 7 13.02 7.51 3.14
CA ILE A 7 12.44 6.18 2.96
C ILE A 7 11.66 6.23 1.65
N SER A 8 12.08 5.42 0.67
CA SER A 8 11.46 5.43 -0.65
C SER A 8 10.02 4.96 -0.58
N ALA A 9 9.17 5.42 -1.49
CA ALA A 9 7.77 4.98 -1.57
C ALA A 9 7.65 3.45 -1.66
N LEU A 10 8.63 2.79 -2.26
CA LEU A 10 8.75 1.33 -2.34
C LEU A 10 8.98 0.71 -0.95
N GLU A 11 9.89 1.24 -0.15
CA GLU A 11 10.16 0.75 1.21
C GLU A 11 8.95 0.91 2.12
N ILE A 12 8.25 2.05 2.02
CA ILE A 12 7.02 2.25 2.80
C ILE A 12 5.93 1.28 2.36
N ALA A 13 5.78 1.03 1.05
CA ALA A 13 4.85 0.03 0.53
C ALA A 13 5.18 -1.40 1.01
N GLN A 14 6.46 -1.77 1.04
CA GLN A 14 6.91 -3.06 1.57
C GLN A 14 6.62 -3.21 3.07
N LEU A 15 6.88 -2.16 3.86
CA LEU A 15 6.56 -2.14 5.29
C LEU A 15 5.06 -2.28 5.55
N LEU A 16 4.23 -1.55 4.79
CA LEU A 16 2.78 -1.65 4.88
C LEU A 16 2.28 -3.05 4.49
N SER A 17 2.83 -3.64 3.42
CA SER A 17 2.50 -5.00 3.00
C SER A 17 2.83 -6.01 4.09
N GLY A 18 4.01 -5.92 4.72
CA GLY A 18 4.40 -6.82 5.80
C GLY A 18 3.47 -6.73 7.01
N LYS A 19 3.09 -5.49 7.39
CA LYS A 19 2.12 -5.26 8.47
C LYS A 19 0.75 -5.85 8.16
N LEU A 20 0.24 -5.63 6.96
CA LEU A 20 -1.05 -6.17 6.53
C LEU A 20 -1.02 -7.70 6.47
N SER A 21 0.04 -8.31 5.93
CA SER A 21 0.21 -9.76 5.91
C SER A 21 0.20 -10.34 7.33
N ALA A 22 0.94 -9.74 8.26
CA ALA A 22 0.94 -10.19 9.66
C ALA A 22 -0.42 -10.01 10.34
N ALA A 23 -1.13 -8.93 10.06
CA ALA A 23 -2.47 -8.69 10.61
C ALA A 23 -3.53 -9.64 10.04
N LEU A 24 -3.34 -10.12 8.81
CA LEU A 24 -4.22 -11.09 8.15
C LEU A 24 -3.86 -12.54 8.44
N ASP A 25 -2.68 -12.82 9.01
CA ASP A 25 -2.23 -14.17 9.39
C ASP A 25 -3.02 -14.72 10.59
N ASP A 26 -3.62 -13.83 11.39
CA ASP A 26 -4.60 -14.23 12.41
C ASP A 26 -5.96 -14.48 11.76
N PHE A 27 -6.23 -15.75 11.45
CA PHE A 27 -7.50 -16.20 10.87
C PHE A 27 -8.73 -15.95 11.76
N ASN A 28 -8.55 -15.62 13.04
CA ASN A 28 -9.66 -15.26 13.92
C ASN A 28 -9.91 -13.74 13.96
N ALA A 29 -9.06 -12.93 13.32
CA ALA A 29 -9.23 -11.49 13.28
C ALA A 29 -10.39 -11.11 12.36
N GLU A 30 -11.45 -10.54 12.92
CA GLU A 30 -12.60 -10.04 12.15
C GLU A 30 -12.32 -8.67 11.49
N SER A 31 -11.27 -7.97 11.92
CA SER A 31 -10.92 -6.65 11.39
C SER A 31 -9.42 -6.34 11.52
N VAL A 32 -8.91 -5.53 10.58
CA VAL A 32 -7.55 -4.97 10.63
C VAL A 32 -7.66 -3.45 10.77
N ARG A 33 -6.84 -2.85 11.66
CA ARG A 33 -6.80 -1.40 11.86
C ARG A 33 -5.53 -0.83 11.26
N LEU A 34 -5.69 0.28 10.55
CA LEU A 34 -4.59 1.09 10.04
C LEU A 34 -4.60 2.45 10.76
N THR A 35 -3.41 3.02 10.96
CA THR A 35 -3.28 4.44 11.27
C THR A 35 -3.69 5.29 10.07
N ARG A 36 -3.92 6.58 10.29
CA ARG A 36 -4.30 7.51 9.22
C ARG A 36 -3.25 7.53 8.09
N ASP A 37 -1.97 7.59 8.44
CA ASP A 37 -0.88 7.69 7.46
C ASP A 37 -0.73 6.40 6.64
N GLU A 38 -0.86 5.24 7.30
CA GLU A 38 -0.91 3.94 6.63
C GLU A 38 -2.10 3.82 5.68
N ALA A 39 -3.27 4.32 6.08
CA ALA A 39 -4.47 4.31 5.24
C ALA A 39 -4.34 5.25 4.02
N VAL A 40 -3.75 6.44 4.19
CA VAL A 40 -3.47 7.37 3.09
C VAL A 40 -2.51 6.74 2.08
N LEU A 41 -1.46 6.07 2.56
CA LEU A 41 -0.50 5.40 1.70
C LEU A 41 -1.13 4.21 0.96
N ALA A 42 -1.89 3.37 1.67
CA ALA A 42 -2.62 2.26 1.09
C ALA A 42 -3.54 2.74 -0.05
N LEU A 43 -4.30 3.82 0.21
CA LEU A 43 -5.20 4.41 -0.77
C LEU A 43 -4.46 4.95 -1.99
N GLY A 44 -3.32 5.62 -1.81
CA GLY A 44 -2.50 6.12 -2.92
C GLY A 44 -1.97 5.01 -3.83
N ILE A 45 -1.54 3.89 -3.24
CA ILE A 45 -1.08 2.71 -3.98
C ILE A 45 -2.25 2.08 -4.75
N ILE A 46 -3.40 1.88 -4.10
CA ILE A 46 -4.60 1.31 -4.73
C ILE A 46 -5.04 2.17 -5.93
N ASN A 47 -5.10 3.49 -5.76
CA ASN A 47 -5.47 4.40 -6.85
C ASN A 47 -4.48 4.30 -8.03
N SER A 48 -3.18 4.21 -7.75
CA SER A 48 -2.16 4.05 -8.79
C SER A 48 -2.34 2.74 -9.58
N VAL A 49 -2.70 1.65 -8.90
CA VAL A 49 -3.01 0.37 -9.54
C VAL A 49 -4.29 0.46 -10.36
N VAL A 50 -5.34 1.10 -9.84
CA VAL A 50 -6.61 1.34 -10.57
C VAL A 50 -6.34 2.11 -11.86
N GLU A 51 -5.60 3.22 -11.80
CA GLU A 51 -5.23 4.00 -12.97
C GLU A 51 -4.43 3.17 -14.01
N MET A 52 -3.54 2.30 -13.55
CA MET A 52 -2.77 1.41 -14.44
C MET A 52 -3.71 0.43 -15.15
N LEU A 53 -4.60 -0.23 -14.41
CA LEU A 53 -5.55 -1.19 -14.95
C LEU A 53 -6.55 -0.55 -15.91
N GLU A 54 -7.02 0.67 -15.62
CA GLU A 54 -7.88 1.44 -16.54
C GLU A 54 -7.16 1.77 -17.85
N LYS A 55 -5.89 2.16 -17.78
CA LYS A 55 -5.06 2.43 -18.98
C LYS A 55 -4.80 1.16 -19.80
N GLU A 56 -4.63 0.02 -19.14
CA GLU A 56 -4.43 -1.27 -19.82
C GLU A 56 -5.74 -1.82 -20.42
N GLY A 57 -6.87 -1.69 -19.72
CA GLY A 57 -8.20 -2.06 -20.22
C GLY A 57 -8.73 -1.14 -21.32
N ALA A 58 -8.20 0.08 -21.43
CA ALA A 58 -8.52 1.04 -22.47
C ALA A 58 -7.71 0.87 -23.77
N LYS A 59 -6.82 -0.12 -23.89
CA LYS A 59 -6.19 -0.46 -25.18
C LYS A 59 -7.23 -1.11 -26.10
N PRO A 60 -7.69 -0.47 -27.18
CA PRO A 60 -8.48 -1.17 -28.20
C PRO A 60 -7.60 -2.22 -28.88
N ASN A 61 -8.12 -3.44 -29.02
CA ASN A 61 -7.59 -4.45 -29.94
C ASN A 61 -7.55 -3.94 -31.38
#